data_AF-A0A4Y2HX62-F1
#
_entry.id   AF-A0A4Y2HX62-F1
#
_cell.length_a   1.000
_cell.length_b   1.000
_cell.length_c   1.000
_cell.angle_alpha   90.00
_cell.angle_beta   90.00
_cell.angle_gamma   90.00
#
_symmetry.space_group_name_H-M   'P 1'
#
loop_
_entity.id
_entity.type
_entity.pdbx_description
1 polymer ?
#
loop_
_entity_poly.entity_id
_entity_poly.type
_entity_poly.pdbx_seq_one_letter_code
_entity_poly.pdbx_strand_id
1 'polypeptide(L)'
;MPLPAVLKAYALETISIRYSRDNWPHIYTDGSAQEDCTTGASFYCERLFEGSCAASLNNTNFEAEIEAIRQASLRLADLKTAYRHAVFLVNSQAAIFSLCSLHDSDLVHVEETRKKDI
;
A
#
# COMPACT_ATOMS: atom_id res chain seq x y z
N MET A 1 5.42 -11.05 24.72
CA MET A 1 5.27 -10.49 23.36
C MET A 1 6.61 -10.70 22.65
N PRO A 2 6.66 -11.29 21.44
CA PRO A 2 7.93 -11.51 20.74
C PRO A 2 8.64 -10.18 20.45
N LEU A 3 9.98 -10.22 20.39
CA LEU A 3 10.81 -9.04 20.08
C LEU A 3 10.57 -8.58 18.62
N PRO A 4 10.72 -7.27 18.31
CA PRO A 4 10.52 -6.75 16.96
C PRO A 4 11.34 -7.48 15.87
N ALA A 5 12.55 -7.91 16.18
CA ALA A 5 13.40 -8.66 15.26
C ALA A 5 12.82 -10.04 14.92
N VAL A 6 12.18 -10.71 15.89
CA VAL A 6 11.54 -12.02 15.69
C VAL A 6 10.30 -11.86 14.81
N LEU A 7 9.49 -10.82 15.05
CA LEU A 7 8.33 -10.51 14.21
C LEU A 7 8.74 -10.20 12.76
N LYS A 8 9.82 -9.42 12.57
CA LYS A 8 10.37 -9.16 11.25
C LYS A 8 10.82 -10.44 10.55
N ALA A 9 11.51 -11.33 11.25
CA ALA A 9 11.94 -12.61 10.69
C ALA A 9 10.74 -13.46 10.23
N TYR A 10 9.71 -13.59 11.05
CA TYR A 10 8.49 -14.32 10.69
C TYR A 10 7.73 -13.67 9.52
N ALA A 11 7.68 -12.34 9.45
CA ALA A 11 7.06 -11.65 8.32
C ALA A 11 7.81 -11.95 7.01
N LEU A 12 9.14 -11.85 7.02
CA LEU A 12 9.97 -12.13 5.85
C LEU A 12 9.89 -13.60 5.41
N GLU A 13 9.88 -14.54 6.37
CA GLU A 13 9.68 -15.97 6.10
C GLU A 13 8.28 -16.23 5.52
N THR A 14 7.25 -15.56 6.05
CA THR A 14 5.90 -15.67 5.51
C THR A 14 5.81 -15.16 4.08
N ILE A 15 6.43 -14.01 3.79
CA ILE A 15 6.49 -13.44 2.44
C ILE A 15 7.23 -14.41 1.50
N SER A 16 8.38 -14.95 1.88
CA SER A 16 9.15 -15.83 1.01
C SER A 16 8.43 -17.16 0.71
N ILE A 17 7.77 -17.75 1.70
CA ILE A 17 7.13 -19.06 1.56
C ILE A 17 5.75 -18.95 0.90
N ARG A 18 4.90 -18.02 1.35
CA ARG A 18 3.51 -17.93 0.89
C ARG A 18 3.34 -17.04 -0.32
N TYR A 19 4.24 -16.09 -0.51
CA TYR A 19 4.16 -15.05 -1.52
C TYR A 19 5.47 -14.98 -2.31
N SER A 20 5.98 -16.10 -2.84
CA SER A 20 7.30 -16.12 -3.50
C SER A 20 7.38 -15.20 -4.73
N ARG A 21 8.52 -14.50 -4.87
CA ARG A 21 8.86 -13.66 -6.04
C ARG A 21 8.93 -14.44 -7.35
N ASP A 22 9.21 -15.74 -7.28
CA ASP A 22 9.29 -16.60 -8.47
C ASP A 22 7.93 -16.77 -9.13
N ASN A 23 6.86 -16.68 -8.34
CA ASN A 23 5.50 -16.90 -8.79
C ASN A 23 4.75 -15.59 -9.02
N TRP A 24 4.93 -14.61 -8.13
CA TRP A 24 4.15 -13.38 -8.12
C TRP A 24 5.06 -12.15 -8.13
N PRO A 25 4.75 -11.14 -8.97
CA PRO A 25 5.46 -9.86 -8.92
C PRO A 25 5.24 -9.21 -7.56
N HIS A 26 6.35 -8.77 -6.96
CA HIS A 26 6.34 -8.00 -5.71
C HIS A 26 6.35 -6.52 -6.04
N ILE A 27 5.33 -5.83 -5.55
CA ILE A 27 5.12 -4.41 -5.76
C ILE A 27 5.29 -3.75 -4.40
N TYR A 28 6.31 -2.91 -4.29
CA TYR A 28 6.61 -2.12 -3.12
C TYR A 28 5.98 -0.75 -3.30
N THR A 29 5.28 -0.26 -2.28
CA THR A 29 4.70 1.08 -2.27
C THR A 29 5.16 1.84 -1.05
N ASP A 30 5.29 3.15 -1.20
CA ASP A 30 5.58 4.05 -0.09
C ASP A 30 4.98 5.43 -0.36
N GLY A 31 4.15 5.88 0.58
CA GLY A 31 3.55 7.19 0.67
C GLY A 31 4.22 8.01 1.77
N SER A 32 4.61 9.23 1.43
CA SER A 32 5.25 10.17 2.36
C SER A 32 4.61 11.55 2.30
N ALA A 33 4.75 12.30 3.37
CA ALA A 33 4.29 13.66 3.55
C ALA A 33 5.42 14.46 4.21
N GLN A 34 5.64 15.65 3.69
CA GLN A 34 6.56 16.63 4.26
C GLN A 34 5.81 17.60 5.18
N GLU A 35 6.55 18.34 5.98
CA GLU A 35 6.01 19.33 6.94
C GLU A 35 5.24 20.46 6.24
N ASP A 36 5.52 20.71 4.97
CA ASP A 36 4.86 21.72 4.13
C ASP A 36 3.56 21.21 3.45
N CYS A 37 3.03 20.07 3.91
CA CYS A 37 1.85 19.41 3.35
C CYS A 37 2.03 18.92 1.90
N THR A 38 3.27 18.86 1.40
CA THR A 38 3.57 18.22 0.12
C THR A 38 3.67 16.71 0.35
N THR A 39 3.03 15.93 -0.52
CA THR A 39 3.06 14.47 -0.40
C THR A 39 3.67 13.81 -1.62
N GLY A 40 4.31 12.67 -1.41
CA GLY A 40 4.95 11.87 -2.44
C GLY A 40 4.43 10.44 -2.38
N ALA A 41 4.05 9.92 -3.54
CA ALA A 41 3.64 8.54 -3.72
C ALA A 41 4.68 7.86 -4.61
N SER A 42 5.22 6.73 -4.17
CA SER A 42 6.23 5.98 -4.93
C SER A 42 5.92 4.50 -4.97
N PHE A 43 6.31 3.87 -6.07
CA PHE A 43 6.11 2.44 -6.27
C PHE A 43 7.23 1.82 -7.09
N TYR A 44 7.52 0.56 -6.79
CA TYR A 44 8.59 -0.19 -7.44
C TYR A 44 8.19 -1.66 -7.60
N CYS A 45 8.42 -2.21 -8.78
CA CYS A 45 8.30 -3.62 -9.07
C CYS A 45 9.51 -4.07 -9.89
N GLU A 46 10.30 -4.98 -9.31
CA GLU A 46 11.54 -5.44 -9.90
C GLU A 46 11.35 -5.90 -11.36
N ARG A 47 12.13 -5.31 -12.28
CA ARG A 47 12.15 -5.61 -13.72
C ARG A 47 10.85 -5.34 -14.49
N LEU A 48 9.82 -4.78 -13.84
CA LEU A 48 8.53 -4.51 -14.48
C LEU A 48 8.25 -3.02 -14.63
N PHE A 49 8.27 -2.27 -13.53
CA PHE A 49 8.04 -0.83 -13.56
C PHE A 49 8.48 -0.18 -12.24
N GLU A 50 8.69 1.13 -12.30
CA GLU A 50 8.90 1.98 -11.14
C GLU A 50 8.32 3.35 -11.41
N GLY A 51 8.10 4.13 -10.36
CA GLY A 51 7.65 5.51 -10.52
C GLY A 51 7.43 6.22 -9.20
N SER A 52 7.32 7.53 -9.31
CA SER A 52 6.93 8.41 -8.22
C SER A 52 6.11 9.57 -8.76
N CYS A 53 5.15 10.05 -7.98
CA CYS A 53 4.41 11.26 -8.27
C CYS A 53 4.23 12.11 -7.02
N ALA A 54 4.08 13.42 -7.22
CA ALA A 54 3.56 14.28 -6.17
C ALA A 54 2.08 13.94 -5.97
N ALA A 55 1.73 13.55 -4.75
CA ALA A 55 0.35 13.52 -4.31
C ALA A 55 -0.02 14.95 -3.86
N SER A 56 -1.27 15.37 -4.11
CA SER A 56 -1.69 16.78 -4.05
C SER A 56 -1.33 17.51 -2.76
N LEU A 57 -1.28 18.84 -2.84
CA LEU A 57 -1.16 19.72 -1.68
C LEU A 57 -2.31 19.43 -0.70
N ASN A 58 -1.98 19.27 0.59
CA ASN A 58 -2.87 18.94 1.71
C ASN A 58 -3.29 17.47 1.86
N ASN A 59 -2.52 16.54 1.31
CA ASN A 59 -2.74 15.12 1.56
C ASN A 59 -1.96 14.61 2.80
N THR A 60 -2.38 13.48 3.32
CA THR A 60 -1.75 12.74 4.42
C THR A 60 -0.80 11.65 3.90
N ASN A 61 0.09 11.13 4.76
CA ASN A 61 0.89 9.92 4.47
C ASN A 61 0.00 8.75 3.99
N PHE A 62 -1.18 8.62 4.61
CA PHE A 62 -2.14 7.58 4.25
C PHE A 62 -2.66 7.76 2.82
N GLU A 63 -3.09 8.96 2.44
CA GLU A 63 -3.57 9.24 1.07
C GLU A 63 -2.47 9.08 0.03
N ALA A 64 -1.24 9.48 0.37
CA ALA A 64 -0.08 9.27 -0.48
C ALA A 64 0.20 7.77 -0.70
N GLU A 65 0.05 6.94 0.33
CA GLU A 65 0.20 5.49 0.21
C GLU A 65 -0.90 4.87 -0.67
N ILE A 66 -2.16 5.30 -0.48
CA ILE A 66 -3.27 4.85 -1.32
C ILE A 66 -3.05 5.25 -2.78
N GLU A 67 -2.54 6.46 -3.03
CA GLU A 67 -2.17 6.90 -4.37
C GLU A 67 -1.02 6.06 -4.96
N ALA A 68 0.00 5.71 -4.16
CA ALA A 68 1.07 4.82 -4.59
C ALA A 68 0.54 3.45 -5.01
N ILE A 69 -0.33 2.85 -4.21
CA ILE A 69 -0.99 1.57 -4.51
C ILE A 69 -1.85 1.68 -5.78
N ARG A 70 -2.61 2.77 -5.92
CA ARG A 70 -3.46 3.03 -7.09
C ARG A 70 -2.63 3.14 -8.37
N GLN A 71 -1.58 3.95 -8.35
CA GLN A 71 -0.69 4.14 -9.51
C GLN A 71 0.02 2.83 -9.90
N ALA A 72 0.55 2.10 -8.91
CA ALA A 72 1.18 0.82 -9.16
C ALA A 72 0.21 -0.22 -9.75
N SER A 73 -1.05 -0.22 -9.28
CA SER A 73 -2.10 -1.08 -9.83
C SER A 73 -2.44 -0.75 -11.28
N LEU A 74 -2.49 0.54 -11.64
CA LEU A 74 -2.67 0.97 -13.03
C LEU A 74 -1.50 0.53 -13.91
N ARG A 75 -0.26 0.71 -13.44
CA ARG A 75 0.93 0.26 -14.18
C ARG A 75 0.93 -1.25 -14.37
N LEU A 76 0.56 -2.02 -13.35
CA LEU A 76 0.41 -3.47 -13.46
C LEU A 76 -0.65 -3.87 -14.49
N ALA A 77 -1.80 -3.18 -14.51
CA ALA A 77 -2.87 -3.43 -15.47
C ALA A 77 -2.44 -3.12 -16.92
N ASP A 78 -1.65 -2.05 -17.11
CA ASP A 78 -1.16 -1.62 -18.42
C ASP A 78 -0.13 -2.57 -19.03
N LEU A 79 0.57 -3.38 -18.22
CA LEU A 79 1.58 -4.32 -18.71
C LEU A 79 1.02 -5.38 -19.67
N LYS A 80 -0.30 -5.58 -19.74
CA LYS A 80 -0.97 -6.63 -20.55
C LYS A 80 -0.37 -8.04 -20.35
N THR A 81 0.27 -8.25 -19.20
CA THR A 81 1.00 -9.47 -18.84
C THR A 81 0.06 -10.56 -18.32
N ALA A 82 0.52 -11.82 -18.38
CA ALA A 82 -0.22 -13.00 -17.92
C ALA A 82 -0.22 -13.23 -16.38
N TYR A 83 0.23 -12.26 -15.57
CA TYR A 83 0.25 -12.41 -14.12
C TYR A 83 -1.18 -12.47 -13.58
N ARG A 84 -1.58 -13.65 -13.09
CA ARG A 84 -2.88 -13.86 -12.45
C ARG A 84 -2.95 -13.31 -11.03
N HIS A 85 -1.80 -13.13 -10.40
CA HIS A 85 -1.67 -12.69 -9.02
C HIS A 85 -0.47 -11.74 -8.91
N ALA A 86 -0.55 -10.81 -7.97
CA ALA A 86 0.52 -9.88 -7.60
C ALA A 86 0.47 -9.65 -6.09
N VAL A 87 1.60 -9.23 -5.53
CA VAL A 87 1.74 -9.00 -4.07
C VAL A 87 2.13 -7.56 -3.85
N PHE A 88 1.29 -6.82 -3.12
CA PHE A 88 1.60 -5.47 -2.66
C PHE A 88 2.21 -5.55 -1.26
N LEU A 89 3.41 -5.00 -1.11
CA LEU A 89 4.15 -4.89 0.13
C LEU A 89 4.06 -3.44 0.60
N VAL A 90 3.15 -3.21 1.55
CA VAL A 90 2.73 -1.90 2.06
C VAL A 90 3.19 -1.75 3.51
N ASN A 91 3.86 -0.66 3.85
CA ASN A 91 4.32 -0.40 5.22
C ASN A 91 3.25 0.29 6.09
N SER A 92 2.19 0.83 5.48
CA SER A 92 1.07 1.46 6.15
C SER A 92 -0.01 0.46 6.53
N GLN A 93 -0.07 0.13 7.82
CA GLN A 93 -1.15 -0.69 8.38
C GLN A 93 -2.53 -0.09 8.06
N ALA A 94 -2.67 1.24 8.14
CA ALA A 94 -3.93 1.92 7.83
C ALA A 94 -4.38 1.70 6.37
N ALA A 95 -3.45 1.77 5.41
CA ALA A 95 -3.74 1.51 4.00
C ALA A 95 -4.16 0.06 3.75
N ILE A 96 -3.48 -0.90 4.38
CA ILE A 96 -3.87 -2.32 4.31
C ILE A 96 -5.29 -2.49 4.86
N PHE A 97 -5.59 -1.94 6.04
CA PHE A 97 -6.92 -2.04 6.63
C PHE A 97 -7.99 -1.41 5.75
N SER A 98 -7.77 -0.21 5.21
CA SER A 98 -8.77 0.45 4.36
C SER A 98 -9.08 -0.33 3.09
N LEU A 99 -8.07 -0.94 2.47
CA LEU A 99 -8.26 -1.74 1.25
C LEU A 99 -8.97 -3.06 1.56
N CYS A 100 -8.67 -3.70 2.69
CA CYS A 100 -9.33 -4.92 3.09
C CYS A 100 -10.76 -4.69 3.60
N SER A 101 -11.04 -3.56 4.26
CA SER A 101 -12.38 -3.22 4.76
C SER A 101 -13.36 -2.83 3.64
N LEU A 102 -12.87 -2.38 2.48
CA LEU A 102 -13.71 -2.14 1.30
C LEU A 102 -14.41 -3.42 0.81
N HIS A 103 -13.91 -4.60 1.17
CA HIS A 103 -14.53 -5.88 0.85
C HIS A 103 -15.77 -6.17 1.72
N ASP A 104 -15.92 -5.53 2.88
CA ASP A 104 -17.08 -5.64 3.77
C ASP A 104 -18.09 -4.49 3.59
N SER A 105 -17.73 -3.43 2.85
CA SER A 105 -18.50 -2.19 2.79
C SER A 105 -19.60 -2.12 1.73
N ASP A 106 -19.97 -3.22 1.08
CA ASP A 106 -21.35 -3.35 0.59
C ASP A 106 -22.35 -3.37 1.77
N LEU A 107 -21.88 -3.43 3.04
CA LEU A 107 -22.74 -3.45 4.23
C LEU A 107 -22.41 -2.46 5.35
N VAL A 108 -21.41 -1.59 5.26
CA VAL A 108 -21.10 -0.66 6.37
C VAL A 108 -20.89 0.76 5.88
N HIS A 109 -21.90 1.60 6.13
CA HIS A 109 -21.79 3.05 6.16
C HIS A 109 -20.72 3.46 7.19
N VAL A 110 -19.63 4.05 6.72
CA VAL A 110 -18.70 4.76 7.58
C VAL A 110 -19.27 6.17 7.80
N GLU A 111 -19.87 6.41 8.96
CA GLU A 111 -20.20 7.76 9.39
C GLU A 111 -18.96 8.41 10.03
N GLU A 112 -18.51 9.53 9.46
CA GLU A 112 -17.53 10.41 10.09
C GLU A 112 -18.04 10.89 11.44
N THR A 113 -17.37 10.50 12.54
CA THR A 113 -17.59 11.14 13.83
C THR A 113 -16.58 12.26 14.01
N ARG A 114 -16.93 13.49 13.62
CA ARG A 114 -16.19 14.68 14.08
C ARG A 114 -16.46 14.85 15.57
N LYS A 115 -15.42 14.69 16.40
CA LYS A 115 -15.45 15.21 17.77
C LYS A 115 -15.62 16.72 17.68
N LYS A 116 -16.72 17.23 18.23
CA LYS A 116 -16.81 18.64 18.60
C LYS A 116 -15.96 18.81 19.85
N ASP A 117 -14.87 19.56 19.72
CA ASP A 117 -14.22 20.16 20.88
C ASP A 117 -15.19 21.19 21.49
N ILE A 118 -15.17 21.21 22.82
CA ILE A 118 -16.12 21.83 23.77
C ILE A 118 -16.30 23.33 23.54
#